data_AF-A0A2E8VLE6-F1
#
_entry.id   AF-A0A2E8VLE6-F1
#
_cell.length_a   1.000
_cell.length_b   1.000
_cell.length_c   1.000
_cell.angle_alpha   90.00
_cell.angle_beta   90.00
_cell.angle_gamma   90.00
#
_symmetry.space_group_name_H-M   'P 1'
#
loop_
_entity.id
_entity.type
_entity.pdbx_description
1 polymer ?
#
loop_
_entity_poly.entity_id
_entity_poly.type
_entity_poly.pdbx_seq_one_letter_code
_entity_poly.pdbx_strand_id
1 'polypeptide(L)'
;MQRTVDSYEGVLGMPLIKTINLPQGSGQHFFFDAGNGDALAFFWFPDAPSSVPGVTHPAHQLGRGSLATAHASMNQVAFDVSPDKIDAYQQKLEAAGIEVTPVINHDDSATQASREITDTTFVRSIYFTDPDGIMLEFATWTRDLGPEDVNVAPARPG
;
A
#
# COMPACT_ATOMS: atom_id res chain seq x y z
N MET A 1 13.60 -0.03 -11.68
CA MET A 1 12.36 -0.27 -12.43
C MET A 1 12.14 -1.72 -12.84
N GLN A 2 13.08 -2.43 -13.50
CA GLN A 2 12.85 -3.85 -13.85
C GLN A 2 12.45 -4.70 -12.63
N ARG A 3 13.17 -4.56 -11.50
CA ARG A 3 12.84 -5.21 -10.23
C ARG A 3 11.40 -4.93 -9.75
N THR A 4 10.93 -3.70 -9.92
CA THR A 4 9.55 -3.28 -9.60
C THR A 4 8.57 -4.01 -10.52
N VAL A 5 8.81 -4.04 -11.83
CA VAL A 5 7.99 -4.81 -12.80
C VAL A 5 7.91 -6.28 -12.41
N ASP A 6 9.06 -6.92 -12.15
CA ASP A 6 9.13 -8.33 -11.77
C ASP A 6 8.31 -8.62 -10.50
N SER A 7 8.32 -7.70 -9.53
CA SER A 7 7.55 -7.84 -8.29
C SER A 7 6.05 -7.65 -8.50
N TYR A 8 5.64 -6.59 -9.21
CA TYR A 8 4.22 -6.29 -9.40
C TYR A 8 3.53 -7.31 -10.31
N GLU A 9 4.17 -7.74 -11.41
CA GLU A 9 3.62 -8.78 -12.27
C GLU A 9 3.76 -10.18 -11.67
N GLY A 10 4.95 -10.51 -11.13
CA GLY A 10 5.28 -11.87 -10.71
C GLY A 10 4.76 -12.25 -9.33
N VAL A 11 4.79 -11.32 -8.37
CA VAL A 11 4.37 -11.58 -6.98
C VAL A 11 2.94 -11.11 -6.74
N LEU A 12 2.65 -9.85 -7.08
CA LEU A 12 1.33 -9.27 -6.81
C LEU A 12 0.28 -9.69 -7.85
N GLY A 13 0.73 -10.18 -9.01
CA GLY A 13 -0.16 -10.59 -10.09
C GLY A 13 -0.87 -9.42 -10.75
N MET A 14 -0.31 -8.21 -10.68
CA MET A 14 -0.80 -6.99 -11.33
C MET A 14 -0.13 -6.87 -12.70
N PRO A 15 -0.83 -7.15 -13.82
CA PRO A 15 -0.23 -7.16 -15.15
C PRO A 15 0.29 -5.78 -15.57
N LEU A 16 1.44 -5.73 -16.23
CA LEU A 16 1.93 -4.51 -16.88
C LEU A 16 1.16 -4.29 -18.18
N ILE A 17 0.25 -3.30 -18.19
CA ILE A 17 -0.66 -3.06 -19.31
C ILE A 17 -0.18 -1.98 -20.28
N LYS A 18 0.74 -1.11 -19.85
CA LYS A 18 1.30 -0.06 -20.72
C LYS A 18 2.69 0.37 -20.28
N THR A 19 3.55 0.63 -21.25
CA THR A 19 4.85 1.31 -21.07
C THR A 19 5.00 2.47 -22.04
N ILE A 20 5.72 3.51 -21.61
CA ILE A 20 6.02 4.70 -22.39
C ILE A 20 7.47 5.13 -22.11
N ASN A 21 8.23 5.40 -23.17
CA ASN A 21 9.45 6.18 -23.04
C ASN A 21 9.06 7.66 -23.10
N LEU A 22 9.42 8.43 -22.08
CA LEU A 22 9.10 9.85 -22.03
C LEU A 22 9.88 10.62 -23.10
N PRO A 23 9.35 11.77 -23.56
CA PRO A 23 9.99 12.59 -24.57
C PRO A 23 11.46 12.90 -24.25
N GLN A 24 12.28 12.99 -25.31
CA GLN A 24 13.71 13.29 -25.23
C GLN A 24 14.52 12.31 -24.34
N GLY A 25 14.01 11.09 -24.09
CA GLY A 25 14.69 10.11 -23.23
C GLY A 25 14.75 10.52 -21.77
N SER A 26 13.87 11.43 -21.33
CA SER A 26 13.85 11.97 -19.96
C SER A 26 13.50 10.93 -18.89
N GLY A 27 12.92 9.79 -19.27
CA GLY A 27 12.57 8.74 -18.35
C GLY A 27 11.58 7.75 -18.97
N GLN A 28 10.90 7.02 -18.11
CA GLN A 28 9.94 5.98 -18.48
C GLN A 28 8.70 6.05 -17.59
N HIS A 29 7.58 5.56 -18.10
CA HIS A 29 6.29 5.51 -17.42
C HIS A 29 5.64 4.14 -17.63
N PHE A 30 5.23 3.51 -16.54
CA PHE A 30 4.70 2.14 -16.49
C PHE A 30 3.33 2.16 -15.86
N PHE A 31 2.40 1.34 -16.37
CA PHE A 31 1.05 1.22 -15.84
C PHE A 31 0.75 -0.26 -15.60
N PHE A 32 0.33 -0.56 -14.37
CA PHE A 32 -0.12 -1.88 -13.95
C PHE A 32 -1.63 -1.85 -13.76
N ASP A 33 -2.31 -2.91 -14.18
CA ASP A 33 -3.74 -3.11 -13.87
C ASP A 33 -3.88 -3.43 -12.38
N ALA A 34 -4.58 -2.56 -11.65
CA ALA A 34 -4.81 -2.69 -10.22
C ALA A 34 -6.16 -3.34 -9.89
N GLY A 35 -6.91 -3.79 -10.92
CA GLY A 35 -8.27 -4.28 -10.79
C GLY A 35 -9.30 -3.16 -10.80
N ASN A 36 -10.58 -3.54 -10.89
CA ASN A 36 -11.74 -2.62 -10.84
C ASN A 36 -11.73 -1.46 -11.85
N GLY A 37 -10.95 -1.58 -12.93
CA GLY A 37 -10.78 -0.53 -13.94
C GLY A 37 -9.75 0.54 -13.56
N ASP A 38 -9.08 0.38 -12.42
CA ASP A 38 -8.03 1.27 -11.95
C ASP A 38 -6.63 0.79 -12.39
N ALA A 39 -5.70 1.74 -12.47
CA ALA A 39 -4.30 1.45 -12.78
C ALA A 39 -3.36 2.12 -11.78
N LEU A 40 -2.31 1.40 -11.40
CA LEU A 40 -1.18 1.97 -10.67
C LEU A 40 -0.08 2.37 -11.64
N ALA A 41 0.40 3.60 -11.54
CA ALA A 41 1.41 4.12 -12.44
C ALA A 41 2.72 4.45 -11.73
N PHE A 42 3.84 4.15 -12.41
CA PHE A 42 5.18 4.48 -11.95
C PHE A 42 5.92 5.35 -12.96
N PHE A 43 6.49 6.44 -12.47
CA PHE A 43 7.51 7.17 -13.19
C PHE A 43 8.90 6.72 -12.77
N TRP A 44 9.77 6.52 -13.75
CA TRP A 44 11.18 6.29 -13.53
C TRP A 44 11.98 7.35 -14.29
N PHE A 45 12.87 8.05 -13.57
CA PHE A 45 13.77 9.04 -14.14
C PHE A 45 15.22 8.64 -13.82
N PRO A 46 16.15 8.73 -14.78
CA PRO A 46 17.54 8.31 -14.57
C PRO A 46 18.27 9.16 -13.54
N ASP A 47 17.96 10.45 -13.47
CA ASP A 47 18.62 11.42 -12.58
C ASP A 47 17.78 11.71 -11.31
N ALA A 48 16.76 10.89 -11.02
CA ALA A 48 15.98 11.05 -9.79
C ALA A 48 16.88 10.83 -8.55
N PRO A 49 16.71 11.62 -7.48
CA PRO A 49 17.36 11.34 -6.20
C PRO A 49 16.98 9.96 -5.67
N SER A 50 17.90 9.33 -4.93
CA SER A 50 17.59 8.09 -4.21
C SER A 50 16.52 8.33 -3.14
N SER A 51 15.75 7.27 -2.82
CA SER A 51 14.80 7.31 -1.72
C SER A 51 15.50 7.53 -0.39
N VAL A 52 14.78 8.16 0.55
CA VAL A 52 15.25 8.43 1.91
C VAL A 52 14.20 7.85 2.88
N PRO A 53 14.44 6.66 3.46
CA PRO A 53 13.52 6.06 4.43
C PRO A 53 13.22 7.02 5.59
N GLY A 54 11.95 7.12 5.98
CA GLY A 54 11.45 8.10 6.96
C GLY A 54 11.16 9.50 6.37
N VAL A 55 11.44 9.71 5.08
CA VAL A 55 11.11 10.94 4.35
C VAL A 55 10.22 10.61 3.16
N THR A 56 10.67 9.72 2.26
CA THR A 56 9.95 9.37 1.02
C THR A 56 8.96 8.22 1.19
N HIS A 57 9.24 7.31 2.13
CA HIS A 57 8.39 6.18 2.52
C HIS A 57 8.75 5.79 3.97
N PRO A 58 7.91 5.02 4.69
CA PRO A 58 8.20 4.60 6.06
C PRO A 58 9.56 3.90 6.18
N ALA A 59 10.28 4.15 7.28
CA ALA A 59 11.55 3.48 7.57
C ALA A 59 11.38 2.08 8.19
N HIS A 60 10.19 1.79 8.69
CA HIS A 60 9.85 0.56 9.39
C HIS A 60 8.51 0.03 8.90
N GLN A 61 8.32 -1.28 9.01
CA GLN A 61 7.00 -1.90 8.87
C GLN A 61 6.10 -1.51 10.05
N LEU A 62 4.78 -1.57 9.84
CA LEU A 62 3.80 -1.34 10.90
C LEU A 62 4.09 -2.22 12.13
N GLY A 63 4.09 -1.58 13.30
CA GLY A 63 4.39 -2.23 14.59
C GLY A 63 5.87 -2.40 14.91
N ARG A 64 6.80 -2.02 14.01
CA ARG A 64 8.26 -2.14 14.24
C ARG A 64 8.99 -0.81 14.42
N GLY A 65 8.29 0.32 14.35
CA GLY A 65 8.88 1.64 14.54
C GLY A 65 7.98 2.76 14.05
N SER A 66 8.56 3.94 13.86
CA SER A 66 7.84 5.10 13.32
C SER A 66 7.43 4.85 11.87
N LEU A 67 6.16 5.17 11.57
CA LEU A 67 5.64 5.23 10.21
C LEU A 67 5.67 6.65 9.64
N ALA A 68 6.13 7.64 10.40
CA ALA A 68 6.12 9.03 9.95
C ALA A 68 7.02 9.21 8.70
N THR A 69 6.49 9.95 7.73
CA THR A 69 7.20 10.41 6.53
C THR A 69 6.98 11.92 6.37
N ALA A 70 7.69 12.54 5.42
CA ALA A 70 7.51 13.97 5.17
C ALA A 70 6.07 14.28 4.74
N HIS A 71 5.52 15.43 5.15
CA HIS A 71 4.27 15.90 4.57
C HIS A 71 4.39 16.00 3.05
N ALA A 72 3.29 15.70 2.35
CA ALA A 72 3.21 15.56 0.89
C ALA A 72 3.96 14.34 0.28
N SER A 73 4.53 13.45 1.10
CA SER A 73 4.86 12.08 0.65
C SER A 73 3.61 11.19 0.66
N MET A 74 3.61 10.16 -0.19
CA MET A 74 2.63 9.08 -0.13
C MET A 74 3.13 8.03 0.85
N ASN A 75 2.53 7.98 2.05
CA ASN A 75 3.01 7.10 3.12
C ASN A 75 2.81 5.61 2.79
N GLN A 76 1.62 5.27 2.27
CA GLN A 76 1.28 3.92 1.83
C GLN A 76 0.21 3.96 0.74
N VAL A 77 0.09 2.86 -0.01
CA VAL A 77 -0.98 2.62 -0.98
C VAL A 77 -1.73 1.36 -0.58
N ALA A 78 -3.05 1.46 -0.47
CA ALA A 78 -3.91 0.32 -0.18
C ALA A 78 -4.65 -0.14 -1.44
N PHE A 79 -4.68 -1.44 -1.67
CA PHE A 79 -5.50 -2.09 -2.71
C PHE A 79 -6.65 -2.82 -2.03
N ASP A 80 -7.87 -2.54 -2.51
CA ASP A 80 -9.04 -3.30 -2.11
C ASP A 80 -8.95 -4.73 -2.66
N VAL A 81 -9.19 -5.70 -1.78
CA VAL A 81 -9.22 -7.12 -2.12
C VAL A 81 -10.50 -7.76 -1.59
N SER A 82 -10.90 -8.85 -2.25
CA SER A 82 -12.09 -9.60 -1.82
C SER A 82 -11.95 -10.08 -0.36
N PRO A 83 -13.00 -9.95 0.48
CA PRO A 83 -12.93 -10.29 1.90
C PRO A 83 -12.50 -11.73 2.21
N ASP A 84 -12.81 -12.68 1.32
CA ASP A 84 -12.44 -14.08 1.43
C ASP A 84 -11.00 -14.39 1.01
N LYS A 85 -10.23 -13.37 0.56
CA LYS A 85 -8.89 -13.55 0.01
C LYS A 85 -7.77 -13.03 0.89
N ILE A 86 -8.03 -12.15 1.85
CA ILE A 86 -6.96 -11.49 2.61
C ILE A 86 -6.02 -12.47 3.31
N ASP A 87 -6.57 -13.48 3.99
CA ASP A 87 -5.79 -14.51 4.69
C ASP A 87 -4.96 -15.36 3.70
N ALA A 88 -5.53 -15.67 2.53
CA ALA A 88 -4.84 -16.41 1.48
C ALA A 88 -3.73 -15.57 0.81
N TYR A 89 -3.93 -14.25 0.67
CA TYR A 89 -2.92 -13.35 0.11
C TYR A 89 -1.76 -13.13 1.07
N GLN A 90 -2.04 -13.02 2.38
CA GLN A 90 -0.98 -13.02 3.40
C GLN A 90 -0.08 -14.25 3.24
N GLN A 91 -0.65 -15.45 3.20
CA GLN A 91 0.11 -16.69 3.04
C GLN A 91 0.91 -16.76 1.74
N LYS A 92 0.36 -16.24 0.64
CA LYS A 92 1.09 -16.17 -0.64
C LYS A 92 2.30 -15.24 -0.58
N LEU A 93 2.16 -14.09 0.08
CA LEU A 93 3.28 -13.16 0.28
C LEU A 93 4.36 -13.79 1.16
N GLU A 94 3.98 -14.44 2.26
CA GLU A 94 4.91 -15.19 3.13
C GLU A 94 5.63 -16.30 2.36
N ALA A 95 4.90 -17.07 1.55
CA ALA A 95 5.47 -18.13 0.72
C ALA A 95 6.43 -17.60 -0.37
N ALA A 96 6.21 -16.36 -0.83
CA ALA A 96 7.13 -15.65 -1.72
C ALA A 96 8.34 -15.05 -0.99
N GLY A 97 8.45 -15.22 0.32
CA GLY A 97 9.54 -14.69 1.14
C GLY A 97 9.41 -13.21 1.49
N ILE A 98 8.22 -12.64 1.34
CA ILE A 98 7.93 -11.24 1.68
C ILE A 98 7.54 -11.16 3.15
N GLU A 99 8.19 -10.26 3.88
CA GLU A 99 7.79 -9.94 5.25
C GLU A 99 6.46 -9.18 5.23
N VAL A 100 5.43 -9.78 5.81
CA VAL A 100 4.07 -9.23 5.88
C VAL A 100 3.57 -9.26 7.33
N THR A 101 2.77 -8.26 7.71
CA THR A 101 2.15 -8.26 9.03
C THR A 101 1.10 -9.37 9.15
N PRO A 102 0.77 -9.84 10.36
CA PRO A 102 -0.47 -10.57 10.54
C PRO A 102 -1.66 -9.66 10.18
N VAL A 103 -2.82 -10.25 9.89
CA VAL A 103 -4.05 -9.49 9.66
C VAL A 103 -4.34 -8.57 10.86
N ILE A 104 -4.67 -7.32 10.55
CA ILE A 104 -5.08 -6.29 11.49
C ILE A 104 -6.52 -5.93 11.17
N ASN A 105 -7.38 -5.96 12.19
CA ASN A 105 -8.77 -5.54 12.06
C ASN A 105 -8.88 -4.13 12.64
N HIS A 106 -9.03 -3.13 11.78
CA HIS A 106 -9.20 -1.74 12.21
C HIS A 106 -10.64 -1.51 12.64
N ASP A 107 -10.80 -0.89 13.80
CA ASP A 107 -12.08 -0.71 14.47
C ASP A 107 -12.18 0.63 15.21
N ASP A 108 -13.35 0.94 15.76
CA ASP A 108 -13.59 2.21 16.46
C ASP A 108 -13.14 2.21 17.94
N SER A 109 -12.33 1.23 18.35
CA SER A 109 -11.81 1.17 19.71
C SER A 109 -10.75 2.25 19.97
N ALA A 110 -10.40 2.48 21.24
CA ALA A 110 -9.33 3.41 21.60
C ALA A 110 -7.96 3.04 21.01
N THR A 111 -7.73 1.77 20.65
CA THR A 111 -6.51 1.30 19.98
C THR A 111 -6.61 1.33 18.46
N GLN A 112 -7.83 1.53 17.91
CA GLN A 112 -8.16 1.56 16.49
C GLN A 112 -7.82 0.31 15.69
N ALA A 113 -7.36 -0.75 16.37
CA ALA A 113 -6.87 -1.97 15.79
C ALA A 113 -7.01 -3.12 16.80
N SER A 114 -7.40 -4.29 16.30
CA SER A 114 -7.60 -5.53 17.04
C SER A 114 -7.08 -6.75 16.27
N ARG A 115 -6.70 -7.79 17.01
CA ARG A 115 -6.38 -9.12 16.43
C ARG A 115 -7.63 -9.94 16.12
N GLU A 116 -8.73 -9.63 16.76
CA GLU A 116 -10.03 -10.27 16.56
C GLU A 116 -10.98 -9.29 15.85
N ILE A 117 -11.92 -9.84 15.08
CA ILE A 117 -13.00 -9.04 14.49
C ILE A 117 -13.92 -8.59 15.62
N THR A 118 -14.23 -7.31 15.64
CA THR A 118 -15.12 -6.65 16.59
C THR A 118 -16.37 -6.13 15.88
N ASP A 119 -17.40 -5.77 16.64
CA ASP A 119 -18.66 -5.22 16.10
C ASP A 119 -18.44 -3.89 15.33
N THR A 120 -17.33 -3.20 15.58
CA THR A 120 -16.95 -1.93 14.92
C THR A 120 -15.81 -2.09 13.93
N THR A 121 -15.39 -3.32 13.62
CA THR A 121 -14.38 -3.54 12.57
C THR A 121 -14.92 -3.04 11.23
N PHE A 122 -14.21 -2.09 10.62
CA PHE A 122 -14.61 -1.46 9.34
C PHE A 122 -13.68 -1.82 8.17
N VAL A 123 -12.43 -2.21 8.46
CA VAL A 123 -11.49 -2.71 7.44
C VAL A 123 -10.53 -3.72 8.05
N ARG A 124 -10.26 -4.80 7.33
CA ARG A 124 -9.19 -5.76 7.66
C ARG A 124 -8.04 -5.53 6.70
N SER A 125 -6.80 -5.50 7.18
CA SER A 125 -5.65 -5.31 6.29
C SER A 125 -4.37 -6.02 6.71
N ILE A 126 -3.47 -6.18 5.73
CA ILE A 126 -2.09 -6.64 5.88
C ILE A 126 -1.15 -5.65 5.20
N TYR A 127 0.04 -5.48 5.77
CA TYR A 127 1.03 -4.51 5.30
C TYR A 127 2.34 -5.19 4.95
N PHE A 128 2.93 -4.79 3.85
CA PHE A 128 4.21 -5.27 3.35
C PHE A 128 4.89 -4.17 2.55
N THR A 129 6.11 -4.42 2.09
CA THR A 129 6.90 -3.41 1.38
C THR A 129 7.32 -3.94 0.02
N ASP A 130 7.22 -3.09 -0.99
CA ASP A 130 7.71 -3.39 -2.34
C ASP A 130 9.27 -3.39 -2.38
N PRO A 131 9.88 -3.78 -3.51
CA PRO A 131 11.34 -3.82 -3.61
C PRO A 131 12.06 -2.47 -3.47
N ASP A 132 11.35 -1.35 -3.62
CA ASP A 132 11.89 0.02 -3.59
C ASP A 132 11.57 0.76 -2.27
N GLY A 133 10.87 0.10 -1.33
CA GLY A 133 10.59 0.63 0.00
C GLY A 133 9.16 1.17 0.18
N ILE A 134 8.30 1.11 -0.84
CA ILE A 134 6.93 1.61 -0.78
C ILE A 134 6.11 0.69 0.12
N MET A 135 5.44 1.27 1.11
CA MET A 135 4.49 0.52 1.95
C MET A 135 3.23 0.24 1.15
N LEU A 136 2.90 -1.05 1.02
CA LEU A 136 1.70 -1.53 0.37
C LEU A 136 0.79 -2.17 1.40
N GLU A 137 -0.50 -2.02 1.16
CA GLU A 137 -1.57 -2.57 1.99
C GLU A 137 -2.53 -3.35 1.09
N PHE A 138 -2.86 -4.59 1.49
CA PHE A 138 -4.08 -5.23 1.02
C PHE A 138 -5.13 -5.04 2.09
N ALA A 139 -6.23 -4.39 1.71
CA ALA A 139 -7.31 -4.02 2.59
C ALA A 139 -8.61 -4.62 2.08
N THR A 140 -9.51 -4.95 3.01
CA THR A 140 -10.87 -5.37 2.66
C THR A 140 -11.86 -4.72 3.61
N TRP A 141 -12.78 -3.96 3.03
CA TRP A 141 -13.84 -3.27 3.77
C TRP A 141 -14.86 -4.29 4.27
N THR A 142 -15.26 -4.18 5.54
CA THR A 142 -16.23 -5.09 6.18
C THR A 142 -17.65 -4.51 6.20
N ARG A 143 -17.78 -3.22 5.90
CA ARG A 143 -19.03 -2.48 5.76
C ARG A 143 -18.83 -1.30 4.82
N ASP A 144 -19.94 -0.74 4.34
CA ASP A 144 -19.92 0.56 3.67
C ASP A 144 -19.59 1.68 4.67
N LEU A 145 -18.87 2.70 4.20
CA LEU A 145 -18.60 3.92 4.96
C LEU A 145 -19.68 4.97 4.68
N GLY A 146 -20.10 5.67 5.73
CA GLY A 146 -21.11 6.73 5.69
C GLY A 146 -20.54 8.10 6.10
N PRO A 147 -21.34 9.18 5.97
CA PRO A 147 -20.93 10.53 6.40
C PRO A 147 -20.50 10.62 7.88
N GLU A 148 -21.03 9.75 8.74
CA GLU A 148 -20.69 9.62 10.14
C GLU A 148 -19.25 9.14 10.40
N ASP A 149 -18.61 8.50 9.42
CA ASP A 149 -17.21 8.07 9.51
C ASP A 149 -16.24 9.23 9.28
N VAL A 150 -16.74 10.38 8.77
CA VAL A 150 -15.97 11.63 8.64
C VAL A 150 -16.10 12.45 9.93
N ASN A 151 -15.53 11.93 11.01
CA ASN A 151 -15.75 12.43 12.37
C ASN A 151 -14.51 13.03 13.06
N VAL A 152 -13.35 13.03 12.41
CA VAL A 152 -12.13 13.68 12.90
C VAL A 152 -11.86 14.98 12.14
N ALA A 153 -11.75 16.09 12.87
CA ALA A 153 -11.41 17.38 12.27
C ALA A 153 -9.95 17.39 11.78
N PRO A 154 -9.67 17.92 10.57
CA PRO A 154 -8.30 18.06 10.08
C PRO A 154 -7.43 18.88 11.04
N ALA A 155 -6.19 18.43 11.26
CA ALA A 155 -5.21 19.20 12.01
C ALA A 155 -4.94 20.55 11.31
N ARG A 156 -4.82 21.61 12.10
CA ARG A 156 -4.40 22.92 11.60
C ARG A 156 -2.90 23.06 11.77
N PRO A 157 -2.17 23.59 10.77
CA PRO A 157 -0.75 23.91 10.97
C PRO A 157 -0.62 24.88 12.15
N GLY A 158 0.35 24.60 13.02
CA GLY A 158 0.74 25.47 14.12
C GLY A 158 1.58 26.65 13.66
#